data_AF-A0A2V9UKF7-F1
#
_entry.id   AF-A0A2V9UKF7-F1
#
_cell.length_a   1.000
_cell.length_b   1.000
_cell.length_c   1.000
_cell.angle_alpha   90.00
_cell.angle_beta   90.00
_cell.angle_gamma   90.00
#
_symmetry.space_group_name_H-M   'P 1'
#
loop_
_entity.id
_entity.type
_entity.pdbx_description
1 polymer ?
#
loop_
_entity_poly.entity_id
_entity_poly.type
_entity_poly.pdbx_seq_one_letter_code
_entity_poly.pdbx_strand_id
1 'polypeptide(L)'
;MRLPRDPIGRTAIPLVCGAAMLLLAAGVSGEFSAVHWSTISVRSLLGLAYLITFGSVIAFTAYTWLLQHCSPTVVATHTFVNPLVAVLFGWLWASEPMSLRIVIATVVILGAIVLIQRGDSHGEMQAEAVQSD
;
A
#
# COMPACT_ATOMS: atom_id res chain seq x y z
N MET A 1 -22.33 -18.30 -8.84
CA MET A 1 -22.09 -18.26 -7.38
C MET A 1 -22.36 -16.85 -6.88
N ARG A 2 -23.36 -16.65 -6.03
CA ARG A 2 -23.62 -15.35 -5.39
C ARG A 2 -22.65 -15.20 -4.22
N LEU A 3 -21.65 -14.34 -4.36
CA LEU A 3 -20.78 -13.99 -3.25
C LEU A 3 -21.64 -13.30 -2.18
N PRO A 4 -21.61 -13.74 -0.92
CA PRO A 4 -22.28 -13.02 0.17
C PRO A 4 -21.82 -11.55 0.19
N ARG A 5 -22.77 -10.67 0.52
CA ARG A 5 -22.69 -9.20 0.43
C ARG A 5 -22.15 -8.56 1.71
N ASP A 6 -21.19 -9.20 2.38
CA ASP A 6 -20.53 -8.61 3.54
C ASP A 6 -19.18 -7.99 3.10
N PRO A 7 -19.12 -6.67 2.83
CA PRO A 7 -17.86 -5.98 2.50
C PRO A 7 -16.79 -6.15 3.57
N ILE A 8 -17.20 -6.40 4.83
CA ILE A 8 -16.30 -6.66 5.96
C ILE A 8 -15.55 -7.99 5.80
N GLY A 9 -16.21 -9.08 5.37
CA GLY A 9 -15.53 -10.38 5.22
C GLY A 9 -14.46 -10.37 4.14
N ARG A 10 -14.63 -9.55 3.08
CA ARG A 10 -13.67 -9.46 1.97
C ARG A 10 -12.36 -8.78 2.36
N THR A 11 -12.36 -7.91 3.36
CA THR A 11 -11.16 -7.21 3.83
C THR A 11 -10.62 -7.80 5.13
N ALA A 12 -11.48 -8.22 6.04
CA ALA A 12 -11.07 -8.74 7.35
C ALA A 12 -10.40 -10.12 7.24
N ILE A 13 -10.91 -11.02 6.38
CA ILE A 13 -10.38 -12.38 6.27
C ILE A 13 -8.91 -12.37 5.80
N PRO A 14 -8.52 -11.67 4.70
CA PRO A 14 -7.12 -11.61 4.29
C PRO A 14 -6.20 -11.01 5.35
N LEU A 15 -6.66 -9.99 6.09
CA LEU A 15 -5.87 -9.36 7.15
C LEU A 15 -5.63 -10.31 8.34
N VAL A 16 -6.67 -11.04 8.77
CA VAL A 16 -6.54 -12.04 9.84
C VAL A 16 -5.65 -13.20 9.41
N CYS A 17 -5.84 -13.71 8.18
CA CYS A 17 -4.97 -14.75 7.64
C CYS A 17 -3.51 -14.28 7.54
N GLY A 18 -3.26 -13.07 7.04
CA GLY A 18 -1.92 -12.48 6.98
C GLY A 18 -1.29 -12.33 8.36
N ALA A 19 -2.03 -11.83 9.35
CA ALA A 19 -1.57 -11.74 10.73
C ALA A 19 -1.23 -13.11 11.32
N ALA A 20 -2.08 -14.11 11.10
CA ALA A 20 -1.83 -15.49 11.54
C ALA A 20 -0.57 -16.07 10.88
N MET A 21 -0.40 -15.87 9.57
CA MET A 21 0.79 -16.31 8.83
C MET A 21 2.06 -15.67 9.36
N LEU A 22 2.03 -14.36 9.65
CA LEU A 22 3.18 -13.65 10.24
C LEU A 22 3.51 -14.16 11.65
N LEU A 23 2.50 -14.44 12.50
CA LEU A 23 2.72 -15.01 13.83
C LEU A 23 3.28 -16.44 13.76
N LEU A 24 2.81 -17.25 12.81
CA LEU A 24 3.36 -18.59 12.57
C LEU A 24 4.83 -18.49 12.10
N ALA A 25 5.13 -17.59 11.17
CA ALA A 25 6.49 -17.37 10.69
C ALA A 25 7.43 -16.91 11.81
N ALA A 26 6.97 -15.99 12.67
CA ALA A 26 7.71 -15.55 13.85
C ALA A 26 7.96 -16.72 14.83
N GLY A 27 6.97 -17.60 15.01
CA GLY A 27 7.07 -18.81 15.83
C GLY A 27 8.10 -19.81 15.30
N VAL A 28 8.05 -20.11 14.01
CA VAL A 28 9.00 -21.02 13.35
C VAL A 28 10.42 -20.44 13.34
N SER A 29 10.55 -19.12 13.20
CA SER A 29 11.85 -18.41 13.23
C SER A 29 12.40 -18.23 14.64
N GLY A 30 11.65 -18.60 15.68
CA GLY A 30 12.07 -18.47 17.09
C GLY A 30 12.09 -17.04 17.61
N GLU A 31 11.49 -16.09 16.89
CA GLU A 31 11.53 -14.66 17.21
C GLU A 31 10.87 -14.34 18.55
N PHE A 32 9.84 -15.09 18.95
CA PHE A 32 9.18 -14.90 20.25
C PHE A 32 10.13 -15.02 21.44
N SER A 33 11.16 -15.88 21.35
CA SER A 33 12.18 -16.03 22.38
C SER A 33 13.25 -14.94 22.34
N ALA A 34 13.40 -14.27 21.19
CA ALA A 34 14.32 -13.16 20.99
C ALA A 34 13.69 -11.79 21.32
N VAL A 35 12.36 -11.71 21.44
CA VAL A 35 11.64 -10.48 21.82
C VAL A 35 12.02 -10.07 23.25
N HIS A 36 12.76 -8.97 23.34
CA HIS A 36 13.01 -8.29 24.60
C HIS A 36 11.97 -7.18 24.79
N TRP A 37 10.95 -7.44 25.60
CA TRP A 37 9.87 -6.46 25.85
C TRP A 37 10.37 -5.10 26.35
N SER A 38 11.51 -5.07 27.03
CA SER A 38 12.16 -3.84 27.52
C SER A 38 12.75 -2.95 26.42
N THR A 39 12.99 -3.47 25.21
CA THR A 39 13.53 -2.69 24.09
C THR A 39 12.45 -2.05 23.23
N ILE A 40 11.17 -2.40 23.46
CA ILE A 40 10.04 -1.80 22.75
C ILE A 40 9.85 -0.37 23.25
N SER A 41 10.31 0.59 22.44
CA SER A 41 10.15 2.00 22.75
C SER A 41 8.70 2.47 22.57
N VAL A 42 8.28 3.45 23.38
CA VAL A 42 6.99 4.14 23.22
C VAL A 42 6.83 4.72 21.82
N ARG A 43 7.92 5.21 21.21
CA ARG A 43 7.93 5.70 19.82
C ARG A 43 7.50 4.63 18.82
N SER A 44 7.98 3.39 18.98
CA SER A 44 7.57 2.27 18.11
C SER A 44 6.10 1.94 18.28
N LEU A 45 5.61 1.91 19.52
CA LEU A 45 4.20 1.64 19.80
C LEU A 45 3.27 2.73 19.25
N LEU A 46 3.66 4.00 19.38
CA LEU A 46 2.93 5.13 18.78
C LEU A 46 2.97 5.08 17.25
N GLY A 47 4.10 4.68 16.65
CA GLY A 47 4.20 4.46 15.21
C GLY A 47 3.28 3.34 14.73
N LEU A 48 3.19 2.24 15.48
CA LEU A 48 2.25 1.15 15.21
C LEU A 48 0.80 1.61 15.30
N ALA A 49 0.43 2.34 16.38
CA ALA A 49 -0.90 2.90 16.55
C ALA A 49 -1.25 3.86 15.39
N TYR A 50 -0.30 4.70 14.98
CA TYR A 50 -0.46 5.59 13.83
C TYR A 50 -0.75 4.81 12.53
N LEU A 51 0.02 3.76 12.23
CA LEU A 51 -0.20 2.93 11.04
C LEU A 51 -1.53 2.18 11.09
N ILE A 52 -1.95 1.68 12.26
CA ILE A 52 -3.25 1.02 12.43
C ILE A 52 -4.38 2.03 12.15
N THR A 53 -4.32 3.24 12.71
CA THR A 53 -5.40 4.21 12.57
C THR A 53 -5.39 4.89 11.21
N PHE A 54 -4.30 5.54 10.83
CA PHE A 54 -4.21 6.34 9.60
C PHE A 54 -3.88 5.48 8.38
N GLY A 55 -2.88 4.59 8.50
CA GLY A 55 -2.43 3.75 7.39
C GLY A 55 -3.38 2.60 7.03
N SER A 56 -4.23 2.17 7.97
CA SER A 56 -5.19 1.09 7.76
C SER A 56 -6.64 1.59 7.86
N VAL A 57 -7.17 1.88 9.05
CA VAL A 57 -8.61 2.17 9.21
C VAL A 57 -9.06 3.32 8.31
N ILE A 58 -8.45 4.49 8.45
CA ILE A 58 -8.84 5.68 7.68
C ILE A 58 -8.56 5.48 6.18
N ALA A 59 -7.37 4.98 5.83
CA ALA A 59 -6.98 4.75 4.43
C ALA A 59 -7.92 3.76 3.72
N PHE A 60 -8.25 2.62 4.34
CA PHE A 60 -9.17 1.64 3.75
C PHE A 60 -10.61 2.15 3.69
N THR A 61 -11.08 2.91 4.68
CA THR A 61 -12.39 3.56 4.60
C THR A 61 -12.44 4.53 3.43
N ALA A 62 -11.41 5.37 3.26
CA ALA A 62 -11.33 6.29 2.13
C ALA A 62 -11.24 5.54 0.79
N TYR A 63 -10.42 4.49 0.70
CA TYR A 63 -10.28 3.65 -0.51
C TYR A 63 -11.61 3.00 -0.92
N THR A 64 -12.31 2.37 0.03
CA THR A 64 -13.60 1.73 -0.24
C THR A 64 -14.68 2.73 -0.60
N TRP A 65 -14.69 3.91 0.04
CA TRP A 65 -15.57 5.02 -0.33
C TRP A 65 -15.26 5.52 -1.76
N LEU A 66 -13.99 5.67 -2.11
CA LEU A 66 -13.58 6.16 -3.43
C LEU A 66 -13.94 5.17 -4.54
N LEU A 67 -13.81 3.85 -4.28
CA LEU A 67 -14.26 2.83 -5.24
C LEU A 67 -15.78 2.82 -5.46
N GLN A 68 -16.57 3.40 -4.55
CA GLN A 68 -18.01 3.56 -4.74
C GLN A 68 -18.37 4.81 -5.54
N HIS A 69 -17.46 5.79 -5.64
CA HIS A 69 -17.73 7.10 -6.24
C HIS A 69 -16.85 7.42 -7.47
N CYS A 70 -15.79 6.66 -7.72
CA CYS A 70 -14.82 6.87 -8.79
C CYS A 70 -14.49 5.54 -9.50
N SER A 71 -13.99 5.63 -10.74
CA SER A 71 -13.55 4.45 -11.47
C SER A 71 -12.34 3.79 -10.80
N PRO A 72 -12.21 2.44 -10.86
CA PRO A 72 -11.05 1.73 -10.31
C PRO A 72 -9.71 2.24 -10.85
N THR A 73 -9.66 2.66 -12.12
CA THR A 73 -8.47 3.24 -12.76
C THR A 73 -8.00 4.51 -12.03
N VAL A 74 -8.91 5.44 -11.72
CA VAL A 74 -8.57 6.66 -10.96
C VAL A 74 -8.14 6.31 -9.54
N VAL A 75 -8.86 5.39 -8.88
CA VAL A 75 -8.49 4.97 -7.53
C VAL A 75 -7.10 4.33 -7.51
N ALA A 76 -6.74 3.50 -8.49
CA ALA A 76 -5.45 2.82 -8.56
C ALA A 76 -4.26 3.80 -8.68
N THR A 77 -4.46 4.98 -9.27
CA THR A 77 -3.39 5.98 -9.40
C THR A 77 -2.80 6.45 -8.07
N HIS A 78 -3.51 6.31 -6.94
CA HIS A 78 -2.98 6.65 -5.62
C HIS A 78 -1.69 5.87 -5.30
N THR A 79 -1.57 4.63 -5.79
CA THR A 79 -0.40 3.77 -5.55
C THR A 79 0.87 4.35 -6.16
N PHE A 80 0.75 5.13 -7.23
CA PHE A 80 1.87 5.79 -7.91
C PHE A 80 2.39 7.00 -7.13
N VAL A 81 1.56 7.59 -6.28
CA VAL A 81 1.94 8.72 -5.43
C VAL A 81 2.69 8.25 -4.19
N ASN A 82 2.44 7.02 -3.71
CA ASN A 82 3.06 6.49 -2.49
C ASN A 82 4.61 6.53 -2.51
N PRO A 83 5.32 6.10 -3.58
CA PRO A 83 6.78 6.19 -3.64
C PRO A 83 7.30 7.63 -3.60
N LEU A 84 6.61 8.57 -4.26
CA LEU A 84 6.98 9.99 -4.25
C LEU A 84 6.90 10.55 -2.83
N VAL A 85 5.78 10.30 -2.16
CA VAL A 85 5.53 10.73 -0.79
C VAL A 85 6.58 10.14 0.15
N ALA A 86 6.86 8.83 0.04
CA ALA A 86 7.85 8.16 0.88
C ALA A 86 9.25 8.79 0.75
N VAL A 87 9.74 9.04 -0.47
CA VAL A 87 11.06 9.64 -0.71
C VAL A 87 11.10 11.08 -0.20
N LEU A 88 10.05 11.87 -0.44
CA LEU A 88 9.97 13.26 0.02
C LEU A 88 9.96 13.35 1.55
N PHE A 89 9.16 12.53 2.24
CA PHE A 89 9.13 12.49 3.70
C PHE A 89 10.43 11.96 4.31
N GLY A 90 11.06 10.96 3.68
CA GLY A 90 12.37 10.46 4.09
C GLY A 90 13.45 11.54 4.04
N TRP A 91 13.50 12.30 2.94
CA TRP A 91 14.46 13.39 2.79
C TRP A 91 14.16 14.59 3.70
N LEU A 92 12.91 15.09 3.65
CA LEU A 92 12.54 16.36 4.28
C LEU A 92 12.35 16.23 5.79
N TRP A 93 11.79 15.11 6.26
CA TRP A 93 11.40 14.94 7.66
C TRP A 93 12.31 13.97 8.40
N ALA A 94 12.67 12.85 7.78
CA ALA A 94 13.58 11.87 8.40
C ALA A 94 15.06 12.24 8.24
N SER A 95 15.36 13.36 7.53
CA SER A 95 16.73 13.85 7.28
C SER A 95 17.63 12.79 6.63
N GLU A 96 17.04 11.88 5.84
CA GLU A 96 17.80 10.84 5.16
C GLU A 96 18.67 11.47 4.06
N PRO A 97 19.99 11.17 4.01
CA PRO A 97 20.89 11.77 3.05
C PRO A 97 20.51 11.34 1.63
N MET A 98 20.26 12.32 0.75
CA MET A 98 20.01 12.08 -0.67
C MET A 98 21.30 11.66 -1.38
N SER A 99 21.61 10.38 -1.29
CA SER A 99 22.68 9.77 -2.05
C SER A 99 22.30 9.66 -3.52
N LEU A 100 23.31 9.64 -4.40
CA LEU A 100 23.12 9.42 -5.83
C LEU A 100 22.34 8.12 -6.12
N ARG A 101 22.52 7.09 -5.28
CA ARG A 101 21.79 5.82 -5.38
C ARG A 101 20.28 6.00 -5.19
N ILE A 102 19.87 6.81 -4.21
CA ILE A 102 18.44 7.08 -3.98
C ILE A 102 17.87 7.84 -5.17
N VAL A 103 18.57 8.85 -5.66
CA VAL A 103 18.14 9.63 -6.84
C VAL A 103 17.94 8.73 -8.06
N ILE A 104 18.90 7.85 -8.36
CA ILE A 104 18.80 6.90 -9.47
C ILE A 104 17.60 5.96 -9.26
N ALA A 105 17.43 5.39 -8.06
CA ALA A 105 16.32 4.51 -7.75
C ALA A 105 14.96 5.21 -7.92
N THR A 106 14.84 6.46 -7.44
CA THR A 106 13.65 7.29 -7.61
C THR A 106 13.34 7.52 -9.09
N VAL A 107 14.34 7.91 -9.91
CA VAL A 107 14.15 8.11 -11.35
C VAL A 107 13.67 6.82 -12.04
N VAL A 108 14.25 5.67 -11.70
CA VAL A 108 13.86 4.37 -12.26
C VAL A 108 12.41 4.01 -11.89
N ILE A 109 12.02 4.16 -10.61
CA ILE A 109 10.66 3.87 -10.14
C ILE A 109 9.64 4.80 -10.82
N LEU A 110 9.91 6.10 -10.89
CA LEU A 110 9.02 7.06 -11.55
C LEU A 110 8.91 6.79 -13.06
N GLY A 111 10.02 6.45 -13.71
CA GLY A 111 10.02 6.05 -15.12
C GLY A 111 9.15 4.82 -15.38
N ALA A 112 9.22 3.82 -14.52
CA ALA A 112 8.38 2.62 -14.61
C ALA A 112 6.89 2.95 -14.42
N ILE A 113 6.54 3.80 -13.45
CA ILE A 113 5.16 4.26 -13.22
C ILE A 113 4.59 4.94 -14.48
N VAL A 114 5.34 5.87 -15.07
CA VAL A 114 4.92 6.59 -16.28
C VAL A 114 4.73 5.63 -17.46
N LEU A 115 5.58 4.61 -17.59
CA LEU A 115 5.48 3.61 -18.64
C LEU A 115 4.21 2.75 -18.50
N ILE A 116 3.91 2.27 -17.28
CA ILE A 116 2.72 1.47 -17.00
C ILE A 116 1.45 2.28 -17.27
N GLN A 117 1.39 3.52 -16.77
CA GLN A 117 0.22 4.38 -16.94
C GLN A 117 -0.09 4.67 -18.41
N ARG A 118 0.94 4.84 -19.25
CA ARG A 118 0.76 5.00 -20.70
C ARG A 118 0.20 3.73 -21.36
N GLY A 119 0.63 2.55 -20.92
CA GLY A 119 0.12 1.27 -21.43
C GLY A 119 -1.38 1.08 -21.18
N ASP A 120 -1.85 1.36 -19.97
CA ASP A 120 -3.27 1.17 -19.59
C ASP A 120 -4.20 2.11 -20.38
N SER A 121 -3.81 3.38 -20.57
CA SER A 121 -4.60 4.35 -21.33
C SER A 121 -4.79 3.97 -22.81
N HIS A 122 -3.82 3.28 -23.43
CA HIS A 122 -3.93 2.81 -24.81
C HIS A 122 -4.84 1.57 -24.94
N GLY A 123 -4.91 0.71 -23.92
CA GLY A 123 -5.78 -0.47 -23.90
C GLY A 123 -7.26 -0.11 -23.75
N GLU A 124 -7.59 0.88 -22.90
CA GLU A 124 -8.96 1.35 -22.71
C GLU A 124 -9.52 2.01 -23.99
N MET A 125 -8.74 2.84 -24.68
CA MET A 125 -9.15 3.48 -25.95
C MET A 125 -9.43 2.47 -27.08
N GLN A 126 -8.69 1.36 -27.15
CA GLN A 126 -8.93 0.32 -28.14
C GLN A 126 -10.17 -0.52 -27.83
N ALA A 127 -10.41 -0.83 -26.54
CA ALA A 127 -11.60 -1.57 -26.13
C ALA A 127 -12.90 -0.79 -26.43
N GLU A 128 -12.88 0.53 -26.23
CA GLU A 128 -14.04 1.41 -26.48
C GLU A 128 -14.33 1.55 -28.00
N ALA A 129 -13.30 1.63 -28.84
CA ALA A 129 -13.45 1.66 -30.30
C ALA A 129 -13.98 0.34 -30.89
N VAL A 130 -13.66 -0.80 -30.28
CA VAL A 130 -14.16 -2.13 -30.71
C VAL A 130 -15.61 -2.37 -30.28
N GLN A 131 -16.08 -1.67 -29.25
CA GLN A 131 -17.44 -1.83 -28.72
C GLN A 131 -18.46 -0.89 -29.37
N SER A 132 -17.98 0.11 -30.13
CA SER A 132 -18.79 1.06 -30.89
C SER A 132 -19.12 0.65 -32.33
N ASP A 133 -18.50 -0.43 -32.84
CA ASP A 133 -18.79 -1.07 -34.13
C ASP A 133 -19.75 -2.27 -33.96
#